data_AF-A0A4R3LE69-F1
#
_entry.id   AF-A0A4R3LE69-F1
#
_cell.length_a   1.000
_cell.length_b   1.000
_cell.length_c   1.000
_cell.angle_alpha   90.00
_cell.angle_beta   90.00
_cell.angle_gamma   90.00
#
_symmetry.space_group_name_H-M   'P 1'
#
loop_
_entity.id
_entity.type
_entity.pdbx_description
1 polymer ?
#
loop_
_entity_poly.entity_id
_entity_poly.type
_entity_poly.pdbx_seq_one_letter_code
_entity_poly.pdbx_strand_id
1 'polypeptide(L)'
;MIKGIERVAPILKFQVRGVEVRMHGVRQDVPPRMASIRYEIIVDTDEPDRRLALLHDNVRKYGTVFNTVAPGTDLSGVLRRQDATA
;
A
#
# COMPACT_ATOMS: atom_id res chain seq x y z
N MET A 1 2.34 -3.32 -4.64
CA MET A 1 2.22 -3.10 -3.18
C MET A 1 2.73 -4.32 -2.42
N ILE A 2 2.10 -5.50 -2.56
CA ILE A 2 2.49 -6.75 -1.86
C ILE A 2 3.97 -7.10 -2.04
N LYS A 3 4.46 -7.17 -3.29
CA LYS A 3 5.90 -7.38 -3.57
C LYS A 3 6.83 -6.34 -2.94
N GLY A 4 6.36 -5.10 -2.77
CA GLY A 4 7.10 -4.06 -2.07
C GLY A 4 7.22 -4.35 -0.58
N ILE A 5 6.14 -4.84 0.05
CA ILE A 5 6.12 -5.26 1.45
C ILE A 5 7.03 -6.47 1.66
N GLU A 6 6.92 -7.51 0.82
CA GLU A 6 7.77 -8.71 0.88
C GLU A 6 9.27 -8.37 0.79
N ARG A 7 9.64 -7.35 0.01
CA ARG A 7 11.02 -6.89 -0.12
C ARG A 7 11.49 -6.07 1.07
N VAL A 8 10.64 -5.19 1.61
CA VAL A 8 11.00 -4.23 2.66
C VAL A 8 10.94 -4.85 4.06
N ALA A 9 9.98 -5.74 4.31
CA ALA A 9 9.77 -6.32 5.64
C ALA A 9 11.03 -7.00 6.21
N PRO A 10 11.79 -7.81 5.46
CA PRO A 10 13.05 -8.38 5.95
C PRO A 10 14.11 -7.32 6.31
N ILE A 11 14.21 -6.25 5.51
CA ILE A 11 15.17 -5.15 5.71
C ILE A 11 14.86 -4.39 7.00
N LEU A 12 13.56 -4.16 7.29
CA LEU A 12 13.10 -3.49 8.52
C LEU A 12 12.99 -4.44 9.73
N LYS A 13 13.30 -5.73 9.54
CA LYS A 13 13.04 -6.81 10.50
C LYS A 13 11.58 -6.81 10.98
N PHE A 14 10.66 -6.46 10.07
CA PHE A 14 9.24 -6.28 10.35
C PHE A 14 8.53 -7.63 10.24
N GLN A 15 7.81 -8.02 11.30
CA GLN A 15 7.09 -9.30 11.31
C GLN A 15 5.72 -9.15 10.63
N VAL A 16 5.46 -9.95 9.60
CA VAL A 16 4.18 -9.99 8.88
C VAL A 16 3.71 -11.42 8.82
N ARG A 17 2.46 -11.66 9.22
CA ARG A 17 1.79 -12.97 9.05
C ARG A 17 0.97 -13.02 7.77
N GLY A 18 0.34 -11.90 7.40
CA GLY A 18 -0.52 -11.80 6.23
C GLY A 18 -0.63 -10.36 5.72
N VAL A 19 -0.91 -10.23 4.43
CA VAL A 19 -1.14 -8.94 3.77
C VAL A 19 -2.34 -9.08 2.84
N GLU A 20 -3.32 -8.20 3.00
CA GLU A 20 -4.42 -8.00 2.07
C GLU A 20 -4.30 -6.60 1.47
N VAL A 21 -4.55 -6.47 0.16
CA VAL A 21 -4.63 -5.17 -0.50
C VAL A 21 -5.98 -5.04 -1.18
N ARG A 22 -6.76 -4.07 -0.74
CA ARG A 22 -8.01 -3.66 -1.39
C ARG A 22 -7.73 -2.44 -2.23
N MET A 23 -8.29 -2.40 -3.44
CA MET A 23 -8.08 -1.29 -4.35
C MET A 23 -9.35 -1.00 -5.15
N HIS A 24 -9.69 0.27 -5.24
CA HIS A 24 -10.74 0.79 -6.10
C HIS A 24 -10.12 1.81 -7.06
N GLY A 25 -10.42 1.68 -8.35
CA GLY A 25 -9.89 2.56 -9.38
C GLY A 25 -11.02 3.17 -10.21
N VAL A 26 -10.92 4.47 -10.48
CA VAL A 26 -11.82 5.19 -11.40
C VAL A 26 -11.05 5.50 -12.66
N ARG A 27 -11.58 5.06 -13.80
CA ARG A 27 -11.06 5.42 -15.14
C ARG A 27 -11.83 6.62 -15.67
N GLN A 28 -11.12 7.58 -16.24
CA GLN A 28 -11.66 8.66 -17.05
C GLN A 28 -11.53 8.27 -18.52
N ASP A 29 -12.57 8.51 -19.32
CA ASP A 29 -12.57 8.13 -20.73
C ASP A 29 -11.88 9.14 -21.64
N VAL A 30 -12.01 10.45 -21.39
CA VAL A 30 -11.43 11.51 -22.24
C VAL A 30 -10.77 12.63 -21.43
N PRO A 31 -9.47 12.95 -21.67
CA PRO A 31 -8.50 12.02 -22.25
C PRO A 31 -8.42 10.73 -21.39
N PRO A 32 -8.14 9.56 -22.01
CA PRO A 32 -8.18 8.28 -21.30
C PRO A 32 -7.06 8.20 -20.26
N ARG A 33 -7.44 8.00 -19.00
CA ARG A 33 -6.48 7.83 -17.89
C ARG A 33 -7.12 7.16 -16.69
N MET A 34 -6.29 6.72 -15.73
CA MET A 34 -6.76 6.47 -14.38
C MET A 34 -6.98 7.82 -13.69
N ALA A 35 -8.23 8.14 -13.38
CA ALA A 35 -8.58 9.39 -12.70
C ALA A 35 -8.12 9.33 -11.24
N SER A 36 -8.50 8.25 -10.55
CA SER A 36 -8.13 8.03 -9.16
C SER A 36 -7.96 6.55 -8.85
N ILE A 37 -7.11 6.28 -7.87
CA ILE A 37 -6.96 4.98 -7.25
C ILE A 37 -6.98 5.20 -5.74
N ARG A 38 -7.87 4.46 -5.06
CA ARG A 38 -7.95 4.37 -3.61
C ARG A 38 -7.51 2.97 -3.20
N TYR A 39 -6.55 2.87 -2.30
CA TYR A 39 -6.10 1.58 -1.81
C TYR A 39 -6.05 1.51 -0.29
N GLU A 40 -6.18 0.29 0.21
CA GLU A 40 -6.04 -0.04 1.61
C GLU A 40 -5.13 -1.26 1.71
N ILE A 41 -4.06 -1.15 2.50
CA ILE A 41 -3.17 -2.26 2.83
C ILE A 41 -3.50 -2.69 4.25
N ILE A 42 -3.99 -3.90 4.41
CA ILE A 42 -4.33 -4.50 5.70
C ILE A 42 -3.23 -5.50 6.03
N VAL A 43 -2.56 -5.32 7.17
CA VAL A 43 -1.41 -6.14 7.57
C VAL A 43 -1.72 -6.87 8.86
N ASP A 44 -1.60 -8.19 8.85
CA ASP A 44 -1.63 -9.00 10.07
C ASP A 44 -0.24 -8.98 10.73
N THR A 45 -0.14 -8.25 11.85
CA THR A 45 1.10 -8.04 12.59
C THR A 45 0.84 -7.46 13.99
N ASP A 46 1.73 -7.77 14.93
CA ASP A 46 1.74 -7.19 16.28
C ASP A 46 2.67 -5.97 16.39
N GLU A 47 3.28 -5.57 15.27
CA GLU A 47 4.21 -4.44 15.21
C GLU A 47 3.49 -3.10 15.46
N PRO A 48 4.11 -2.14 16.17
CA PRO A 48 3.49 -0.88 16.54
C PRO A 48 3.21 0.02 15.33
N ASP A 49 2.26 0.95 15.49
CA ASP A 49 1.78 1.84 14.41
C ASP A 49 2.89 2.66 13.74
N ARG A 50 3.91 3.07 14.51
CA ARG A 50 5.10 3.73 13.96
C ARG A 50 5.83 2.87 12.93
N ARG A 51 5.90 1.55 13.14
CA ARG A 51 6.57 0.62 12.22
C ARG A 51 5.67 0.32 11.01
N LEU A 52 4.35 0.30 11.18
CA LEU A 52 3.40 0.27 10.06
C LEU A 52 3.55 1.49 9.14
N ALA A 53 3.64 2.70 9.72
CA ALA A 53 3.89 3.93 8.96
C ALA A 53 5.22 3.86 8.19
N LEU A 54 6.30 3.41 8.83
CA LEU A 54 7.59 3.24 8.18
C LEU A 54 7.55 2.23 7.02
N LEU A 55 6.83 1.12 7.19
CA LEU A 55 6.61 0.14 6.12
C LEU A 55 5.86 0.79 4.95
N HIS A 56 4.78 1.54 5.23
CA HIS A 56 3.98 2.23 4.22
C HIS A 56 4.82 3.22 3.41
N ASP A 57 5.62 4.04 4.09
CA ASP A 57 6.52 5.01 3.45
C ASP A 57 7.51 4.33 2.51
N ASN A 58 8.11 3.22 2.94
CA ASN A 58 9.05 2.46 2.11
C ASN A 58 8.35 1.82 0.89
N VAL A 59 7.14 1.31 1.05
CA VAL A 59 6.36 0.72 -0.04
C VAL A 59 5.98 1.78 -1.09
N ARG A 60 5.62 3.00 -0.65
CA ARG A 60 5.33 4.13 -1.55
C ARG A 60 6.60 4.61 -2.25
N LYS A 61 7.66 4.88 -1.48
CA LYS A 61 8.92 5.45 -1.99
C LYS A 61 9.60 4.55 -3.03
N TYR A 62 9.61 3.24 -2.78
CA TYR A 62 10.35 2.27 -3.59
C TYR A 62 9.45 1.35 -4.43
N GLY A 63 8.18 1.72 -4.61
CA GLY A 63 7.23 0.96 -5.42
C GLY A 63 7.31 1.37 -6.89
N THR A 64 7.85 0.51 -7.76
CA THR A 64 8.01 0.83 -9.20
C THR A 64 6.67 1.19 -9.85
N VAL A 65 5.68 0.29 -9.78
CA VAL A 65 4.34 0.54 -10.37
C VAL A 65 3.65 1.74 -9.70
N PHE A 66 3.80 1.89 -8.38
CA PHE A 66 3.27 3.04 -7.64
C PHE A 66 3.81 4.35 -8.24
N ASN A 67 5.13 4.43 -8.41
CA ASN A 67 5.82 5.60 -8.95
C ASN A 67 5.53 5.83 -10.44
N THR A 68 5.23 4.78 -11.21
CA THR A 68 4.81 4.91 -12.61
C THR A 68 3.43 5.56 -12.74
N VAL A 69 2.47 5.18 -11.89
CA VAL A 69 1.09 5.67 -12.03
C VAL A 69 0.81 6.97 -11.26
N ALA A 70 1.56 7.24 -10.18
CA ALA A 70 1.33 8.38 -9.29
C ALA A 70 1.33 9.75 -9.99
N PRO A 71 2.22 10.05 -10.97
CA PRO A 71 2.20 11.36 -11.64
C PRO A 71 0.92 11.62 -12.47
N GLY A 72 0.27 10.55 -12.95
CA GLY A 72 -0.88 10.64 -13.87
C GLY A 72 -2.23 10.32 -13.24
N THR A 73 -2.26 9.99 -11.94
CA THR A 73 -3.44 9.46 -11.24
C THR A 73 -3.54 10.08 -9.85
N ASP A 74 -4.74 10.45 -9.41
CA ASP A 74 -4.97 10.76 -7.99
C ASP A 74 -4.89 9.46 -7.16
N LEU A 75 -3.69 9.16 -6.67
CA LEU A 75 -3.38 7.95 -5.93
C LEU A 75 -3.27 8.24 -4.43
N SER A 76 -4.22 7.72 -3.67
CA SER A 76 -4.21 7.82 -2.20
C SER A 76 -4.59 6.50 -1.56
N GLY A 77 -4.15 6.31 -0.33
CA GLY A 77 -4.45 5.09 0.40
C GLY A 77 -3.76 5.06 1.75
N VAL A 78 -4.17 4.07 2.54
CA VAL A 78 -3.72 3.89 3.92
C VAL A 78 -3.15 2.48 4.10
N LEU A 79 -2.28 2.35 5.09
CA LEU A 79 -1.86 1.06 5.62
C LEU A 79 -2.31 0.99 7.06
N ARG A 80 -3.03 -0.08 7.42
CA ARG A 80 -3.47 -0.32 8.80
C ARG A 80 -3.22 -1.75 9.22
N ARG A 81 -3.19 -1.96 10.54
CA ARG A 81 -3.22 -3.29 11.13
C ARG A 81 -4.57 -3.95 10.81
N GLN A 82 -4.55 -5.26 10.61
CA GLN A 82 -5.77 -6.05 10.64
C GLN A 82 -6.37 -5.94 12.05
N ASP A 83 -7.58 -5.40 12.14
CA ASP A 83 -8.34 -5.46 13.39
C ASP A 83 -8.66 -6.92 13.67
N ALA A 84 -8.53 -7.36 14.92
CA ALA A 84 -9.06 -8.65 15.31
C ALA A 84 -10.57 -8.59 15.07
N THR A 85 -11.05 -9.27 14.03
CA THR A 85 -12.48 -9.41 13.79
C THR A 85 -13.09 -9.97 15.08
N ALA A 86 -13.95 -9.17 15.72
CA ALA A 86 -14.71 -9.58 16.90
C ALA A 86 -15.66 -10.74 16.57
#